data_AF-A0A938AYQ0-F1
#
_entry.id   AF-A0A938AYQ0-F1
#
_cell.length_a   1.000
_cell.length_b   1.000
_cell.length_c   1.000
_cell.angle_alpha   90.00
_cell.angle_beta   90.00
_cell.angle_gamma   90.00
#
_symmetry.space_group_name_H-M   'P 1'
#
loop_
_entity.id
_entity.type
_entity.pdbx_description
1 polymer ?
#
loop_
_entity_poly.entity_id
_entity_poly.type
_entity_poly.pdbx_seq_one_letter_code
_entity_poly.pdbx_strand_id
1 'polypeptide(L)'
;MVKRLLHQGSQIFTQRQKTILAAAVIIMLTIAASRVLGLVRNRVLAQFFAVESLSVYFAAFRIPETIFEILVFGTFSSAFIPTFTSFISQRKKDEAWYVASVSLNFAFLIFLFLAFLIFLFANPLYHLVAPGFSDQQTLQIANLSRVLLLAQAFFVLSYFLTSVLESLQRFLVPALAPILYNLGIILGTIFLSARFGLYGPVLGAVIGAFFHFLIQLPLSLFLGFRPKLVLNFRHPGVKEVGRLALPRIVELSSLQVGKMAELFLASLVSVAAYTYYTFANSLALLPIGLFGTSIAKASLPTLSYQVASQKMKDFSQTLTSLFNQVVFLILPSSVFLAVLRIPVVRLVFGAERFTWQSTVQTGWTLSAFCLGIFTQALIYPLTRAFWAMHDTKTPVKIS
;
A
#
# COMPACT_ATOMS: atom_id res chain seq x y z
N MET A 1 27.99 -23.14 16.70
CA MET A 1 26.63 -23.38 16.14
C MET A 1 25.83 -22.09 15.94
N VAL A 2 25.67 -21.24 16.97
CA VAL A 2 24.94 -19.95 16.90
C VAL A 2 25.53 -18.97 15.86
N LYS A 3 26.86 -18.80 15.77
CA LYS A 3 27.48 -17.97 14.72
C LYS A 3 27.23 -18.51 13.30
N ARG A 4 27.16 -19.84 13.12
CA ARG A 4 26.90 -20.48 11.81
C ARG A 4 25.42 -20.35 11.41
N LEU A 5 24.51 -20.48 12.37
CA LEU A 5 23.06 -20.21 12.21
C LEU A 5 22.78 -18.73 11.94
N LEU A 6 23.45 -17.80 12.63
CA LEU A 6 23.37 -16.36 12.35
C LEU A 6 23.96 -16.02 10.98
N HIS A 7 25.06 -16.67 10.57
CA HIS A 7 25.65 -16.45 9.26
C HIS A 7 24.78 -17.03 8.12
N GLN A 8 24.23 -18.23 8.28
CA GLN A 8 23.28 -18.83 7.33
C GLN A 8 21.96 -18.06 7.27
N GLY A 9 21.44 -17.60 8.41
CA GLY A 9 20.28 -16.72 8.48
C GLY A 9 20.52 -15.39 7.76
N SER A 10 21.69 -14.76 7.97
CA SER A 10 22.06 -13.53 7.27
C SER A 10 22.20 -13.71 5.76
N GLN A 11 22.61 -14.90 5.29
CA GLN A 11 22.68 -15.23 3.87
C GLN A 11 21.29 -15.32 3.24
N ILE A 12 20.28 -15.84 3.94
CA ILE A 12 18.90 -15.88 3.43
C ILE A 12 18.35 -14.47 3.17
N PHE A 13 18.63 -13.51 4.06
CA PHE A 13 18.18 -12.12 3.90
C PHE A 13 18.98 -11.32 2.85
N THR A 14 20.21 -11.74 2.53
CA THR A 14 21.13 -10.99 1.65
C THR A 14 21.28 -11.60 0.25
N GLN A 15 20.80 -12.82 0.02
CA GLN A 15 20.91 -13.51 -1.27
C GLN A 15 19.99 -12.91 -2.34
N ARG A 16 20.47 -12.95 -3.59
CA ARG A 16 19.70 -12.59 -4.79
C ARG A 16 18.70 -13.70 -5.08
N GLN A 17 17.41 -13.36 -5.21
CA GLN A 17 16.45 -14.31 -5.75
C GLN A 17 16.68 -14.43 -7.27
N LYS A 18 17.39 -15.49 -7.69
CA LYS A 18 17.82 -15.67 -9.10
C LYS A 18 16.69 -16.13 -10.02
N THR A 19 15.67 -16.79 -9.47
CA THR A 19 14.54 -17.32 -10.25
C THR A 19 13.28 -16.51 -9.96
N ILE A 20 12.54 -16.17 -11.02
CA ILE A 20 11.26 -15.45 -10.96
C ILE A 20 10.27 -16.17 -10.04
N LEU A 21 10.21 -17.51 -10.12
CA LEU A 21 9.29 -18.33 -9.33
C LEU A 21 9.55 -18.24 -7.82
N ALA A 22 10.82 -18.39 -7.38
CA ALA A 22 11.16 -18.27 -5.96
C ALA A 22 10.87 -16.86 -5.40
N ALA A 23 11.16 -15.80 -6.17
CA ALA A 23 10.81 -14.44 -5.78
C ALA A 23 9.29 -14.27 -5.66
N ALA A 24 8.52 -14.77 -6.63
CA ALA A 24 7.07 -14.68 -6.63
C ALA A 24 6.42 -15.40 -5.44
N VAL A 25 6.88 -16.61 -5.09
CA VAL A 25 6.35 -17.37 -3.95
C VAL A 25 6.64 -16.66 -2.62
N ILE A 26 7.86 -16.18 -2.42
CA ILE A 26 8.22 -15.44 -1.20
C ILE A 26 7.36 -14.18 -1.07
N ILE A 27 7.25 -13.39 -2.13
CA ILE A 27 6.46 -12.15 -2.13
C ILE A 27 4.98 -12.48 -1.86
N MET A 28 4.43 -13.51 -2.49
CA MET A 28 3.04 -13.94 -2.28
C MET A 28 2.76 -14.33 -0.84
N LEU A 29 3.58 -15.22 -0.26
CA LEU A 29 3.43 -15.67 1.13
C LEU A 29 3.57 -14.49 2.11
N THR A 30 4.51 -13.59 1.87
CA THR A 30 4.74 -12.46 2.77
C THR A 30 3.64 -11.41 2.68
N ILE A 31 3.11 -11.14 1.47
CA ILE A 31 1.94 -10.28 1.28
C ILE A 31 0.71 -10.90 1.97
N ALA A 32 0.49 -12.21 1.81
CA ALA A 32 -0.60 -12.91 2.46
C ALA A 32 -0.48 -12.80 3.99
N ALA A 33 0.70 -13.04 4.57
CA ALA A 33 0.96 -12.87 5.99
C ALA A 33 0.69 -11.43 6.46
N SER A 34 1.14 -10.43 5.69
CA SER A 34 0.86 -9.02 5.98
C SER A 34 -0.63 -8.68 5.93
N ARG A 35 -1.39 -9.23 4.99
CA ARG A 35 -2.85 -9.05 4.90
C ARG A 35 -3.57 -9.67 6.09
N VAL A 36 -3.21 -10.90 6.47
CA VAL A 36 -3.75 -11.56 7.68
C VAL A 36 -3.42 -10.73 8.92
N LEU A 37 -2.19 -10.26 9.04
CA LEU A 37 -1.78 -9.42 10.17
C LEU A 37 -2.52 -8.07 10.18
N GLY A 38 -2.86 -7.51 9.03
CA GLY A 38 -3.72 -6.34 8.91
C GLY A 38 -5.14 -6.58 9.45
N LEU A 39 -5.71 -7.77 9.25
CA LEU A 39 -6.99 -8.15 9.86
C LEU A 39 -6.85 -8.29 11.39
N VAL A 40 -5.78 -8.94 11.84
CA VAL A 40 -5.47 -9.04 13.28
C VAL A 40 -5.32 -7.65 13.90
N ARG A 41 -4.60 -6.74 13.25
CA ARG A 41 -4.49 -5.34 13.68
C ARG A 41 -5.85 -4.66 13.81
N ASN A 42 -6.72 -4.79 12.80
CA ASN A 42 -8.06 -4.22 12.85
C ASN A 42 -8.92 -4.83 13.98
N ARG A 43 -8.80 -6.15 14.23
CA ARG A 43 -9.45 -6.81 15.36
C ARG A 43 -8.95 -6.26 16.71
N VAL A 44 -7.64 -6.11 16.86
CA VAL A 44 -7.04 -5.54 18.09
C VAL A 44 -7.52 -4.10 18.29
N LEU A 45 -7.54 -3.27 17.25
CA LEU A 45 -8.12 -1.92 17.32
C LEU A 45 -9.58 -1.94 17.77
N ALA A 46 -10.40 -2.85 17.23
CA ALA A 46 -11.82 -3.03 17.59
C ALA A 46 -12.04 -3.54 19.02
N GLN A 47 -11.03 -4.16 19.64
CA GLN A 47 -11.07 -4.56 21.05
C GLN A 47 -10.84 -3.36 21.99
N PHE A 48 -9.99 -2.41 21.59
CA PHE A 48 -9.60 -1.28 22.45
C PHE A 48 -10.44 -0.01 22.24
N PHE A 49 -11.04 0.16 21.05
CA PHE A 49 -11.75 1.39 20.70
C PHE A 49 -13.13 1.11 20.11
N ALA A 50 -14.07 2.00 20.39
CA ALA A 50 -15.39 2.02 19.75
C ALA A 50 -15.28 2.48 18.28
N VAL A 51 -16.29 2.16 17.48
CA VAL A 51 -16.28 2.40 16.03
C VAL A 51 -16.22 3.88 15.65
N GLU A 52 -16.76 4.77 16.49
CA GLU A 52 -16.67 6.22 16.32
C GLU A 52 -15.23 6.71 16.50
N SER A 53 -14.54 6.24 17.54
CA SER A 53 -13.13 6.55 17.78
C SER A 53 -12.21 5.98 16.70
N LEU A 54 -12.54 4.79 16.19
CA LEU A 54 -11.81 4.21 15.07
C LEU A 54 -12.00 5.01 13.77
N SER A 55 -13.15 5.62 13.55
CA SER A 55 -13.36 6.46 12.36
C SER A 55 -12.48 7.70 12.42
N VAL A 56 -12.36 8.33 13.61
CA VAL A 56 -11.41 9.43 13.86
C VAL A 56 -9.98 8.98 13.58
N TYR A 57 -9.59 7.80 14.07
CA TYR A 57 -8.28 7.21 13.82
C TYR A 57 -8.02 7.01 12.32
N PHE A 58 -8.92 6.35 11.60
CA PHE A 58 -8.73 6.08 10.17
C PHE A 58 -8.76 7.37 9.33
N ALA A 59 -9.60 8.34 9.68
CA ALA A 59 -9.65 9.63 9.00
C ALA A 59 -8.31 10.38 9.12
N ALA A 60 -7.65 10.28 10.28
CA ALA A 60 -6.36 10.92 10.52
C ALA A 60 -5.24 10.45 9.57
N PHE A 61 -5.33 9.24 9.00
CA PHE A 61 -4.37 8.77 8.00
C PHE A 61 -4.61 9.37 6.62
N ARG A 62 -5.84 9.78 6.28
CA ARG A 62 -6.23 10.01 4.88
C ARG A 62 -5.36 11.06 4.16
N ILE A 63 -5.16 12.24 4.74
CA ILE A 63 -4.37 13.30 4.12
C ILE A 63 -2.87 12.95 4.09
N PRO A 64 -2.22 12.53 5.20
CA PRO A 64 -0.83 12.10 5.19
C PRO A 64 -0.55 10.96 4.20
N GLU A 65 -1.41 9.94 4.17
CA GLU A 65 -1.28 8.79 3.26
C GLU A 65 -1.46 9.22 1.80
N THR A 66 -2.34 10.20 1.54
CA THR A 66 -2.56 10.73 0.18
C THR A 66 -1.27 11.29 -0.43
N ILE A 67 -0.60 12.20 0.28
CA ILE A 67 0.65 12.79 -0.22
C ILE A 67 1.77 11.75 -0.33
N PHE A 68 1.82 10.80 0.61
CA PHE A 68 2.80 9.73 0.58
C PHE A 68 2.61 8.83 -0.64
N GLU A 69 1.40 8.31 -0.87
CA GLU A 69 1.13 7.39 -1.98
C GLU A 69 1.36 8.06 -3.34
N ILE A 70 0.97 9.33 -3.50
CA ILE A 70 1.23 10.09 -4.73
C ILE A 70 2.73 10.23 -4.99
N LEU A 71 3.52 10.64 -3.97
CA LEU A 71 4.95 10.83 -4.13
C LEU A 71 5.69 9.51 -4.37
N VAL A 72 5.39 8.48 -3.58
CA VAL A 72 6.15 7.22 -3.58
C VAL A 72 5.78 6.31 -4.74
N PHE A 73 4.49 6.03 -4.95
CA PHE A 73 4.09 5.17 -6.07
C PHE A 73 4.23 5.89 -7.41
N GLY A 74 4.14 7.22 -7.41
CA GLY A 74 4.37 8.05 -8.59
C GLY A 74 5.83 8.11 -9.01
N THR A 75 6.77 8.17 -8.06
CA THR A 75 8.19 8.45 -8.33
C THR A 75 9.08 7.21 -8.23
N PHE A 76 8.95 6.40 -7.18
CA PHE A 76 9.96 5.39 -6.86
C PHE A 76 9.73 4.05 -7.57
N SER A 77 8.49 3.57 -7.60
CA SER A 77 8.18 2.25 -8.20
C SER A 77 8.14 2.27 -9.73
N SER A 78 7.64 3.35 -10.32
CA SER A 78 7.41 3.45 -11.77
C SER A 78 8.57 4.10 -12.55
N ALA A 79 9.22 5.11 -11.98
CA ALA A 79 10.18 5.96 -12.69
C ALA A 79 11.63 5.75 -12.24
N PHE A 80 11.85 5.59 -10.94
CA PHE A 80 13.20 5.39 -10.39
C PHE A 80 13.78 4.02 -10.76
N ILE A 81 13.04 2.92 -10.59
CA ILE A 81 13.56 1.56 -10.85
C ILE A 81 14.11 1.42 -12.28
N PRO A 82 13.38 1.79 -13.36
CA PRO A 82 13.90 1.67 -14.72
C PRO A 82 15.15 2.54 -14.95
N THR A 83 15.14 3.78 -14.45
CA THR A 83 16.26 4.71 -14.60
C THR A 83 17.50 4.19 -13.90
N PHE A 84 17.39 3.80 -12.63
CA PHE A 84 18.48 3.24 -11.84
C PHE A 84 19.04 1.95 -12.46
N THR A 85 18.15 1.04 -12.88
CA THR A 85 18.54 -0.23 -13.53
C THR A 85 19.30 0.01 -14.83
N SER A 86 18.93 1.04 -15.61
CA SER A 86 19.64 1.43 -16.84
C SER A 86 21.08 1.89 -16.57
N PHE A 87 21.31 2.71 -15.53
CA PHE A 87 22.69 3.09 -15.15
C PHE A 87 23.50 1.88 -14.65
N ILE A 88 22.88 1.00 -13.86
CA ILE A 88 23.53 -0.22 -13.37
C ILE A 88 23.89 -1.17 -14.53
N SER A 89 23.01 -1.36 -15.52
CA SER A 89 23.27 -2.24 -16.67
C SER A 89 24.37 -1.71 -17.58
N GLN A 90 24.50 -0.39 -17.70
CA GLN A 90 25.58 0.30 -18.41
C GLN A 90 26.90 0.34 -17.61
N ARG A 91 26.98 -0.37 -16.47
CA ARG A 91 28.14 -0.39 -15.56
C ARG A 91 28.49 0.98 -14.95
N LYS A 92 27.57 1.94 -14.94
CA LYS A 92 27.74 3.29 -14.37
C LYS A 92 27.24 3.36 -12.92
N LYS A 93 27.83 2.54 -12.04
CA LYS A 93 27.35 2.37 -10.65
C LYS A 93 27.40 3.66 -9.83
N ASP A 94 28.47 4.43 -9.94
CA ASP A 94 28.63 5.67 -9.16
C ASP A 94 27.59 6.73 -9.57
N GLU A 95 27.32 6.85 -10.87
CA GLU A 95 26.23 7.69 -11.37
C GLU A 95 24.86 7.19 -10.91
N ALA A 96 24.62 5.87 -10.90
CA ALA A 96 23.38 5.30 -10.39
C ALA A 96 23.14 5.70 -8.92
N TRP A 97 24.18 5.61 -8.08
CA TRP A 97 24.11 6.01 -6.67
C TRP A 97 23.97 7.52 -6.47
N TYR A 98 24.57 8.31 -7.35
CA TYR A 98 24.38 9.76 -7.37
C TYR A 98 22.93 10.12 -7.71
N VAL A 99 22.37 9.57 -8.78
CA VAL A 99 20.96 9.75 -9.16
C VAL A 99 20.03 9.31 -8.03
N ALA A 100 20.29 8.15 -7.43
CA ALA A 100 19.55 7.64 -6.27
C ALA A 100 19.54 8.65 -5.10
N SER A 101 20.70 9.19 -4.74
CA SER A 101 20.80 10.17 -3.66
C SER A 101 20.02 11.45 -3.99
N VAL A 102 20.17 11.98 -5.20
CA VAL A 102 19.48 13.20 -5.62
C VAL A 102 17.96 13.00 -5.69
N SER A 103 17.50 11.87 -6.23
CA SER A 103 16.07 11.52 -6.29
C SER A 103 15.45 11.37 -4.90
N LEU A 104 16.15 10.71 -3.96
CA LEU A 104 15.72 10.60 -2.57
C LEU A 104 15.59 11.98 -1.92
N ASN A 105 16.61 12.83 -2.06
CA ASN A 105 16.60 14.17 -1.47
C ASN A 105 15.45 15.02 -2.02
N PHE A 106 15.17 14.94 -3.32
CA PHE A 106 14.04 15.67 -3.91
C PHE A 106 12.69 15.19 -3.39
N ALA A 107 12.45 13.88 -3.45
CA ALA A 107 11.18 13.34 -2.97
C ALA A 107 10.98 13.62 -1.47
N PHE A 108 12.03 13.52 -0.67
CA PHE A 108 11.97 13.83 0.76
C PHE A 108 11.76 15.33 1.02
N LEU A 109 12.42 16.22 0.27
CA LEU A 109 12.24 17.66 0.41
C LEU A 109 10.82 18.10 0.01
N ILE A 110 10.30 17.56 -1.10
CA ILE A 110 8.91 17.81 -1.54
C ILE A 110 7.94 17.28 -0.48
N PHE A 111 8.17 16.08 0.06
CA PHE A 111 7.37 15.53 1.14
C PHE A 111 7.40 16.44 2.37
N LEU A 112 8.58 16.88 2.83
CA LEU A 112 8.70 17.77 3.99
C LEU A 112 7.95 19.10 3.78
N PHE A 113 8.04 19.68 2.59
CA PHE A 113 7.29 20.89 2.25
C PHE A 113 5.77 20.66 2.33
N LEU A 114 5.25 19.61 1.69
CA LEU A 114 3.83 19.29 1.74
C LEU A 114 3.36 18.90 3.14
N ALA A 115 4.17 18.14 3.87
CA ALA A 115 3.91 17.76 5.25
C ALA A 115 3.85 18.98 6.16
N PHE A 116 4.73 19.96 5.96
CA PHE A 116 4.69 21.23 6.70
C PHE A 116 3.40 22.00 6.43
N LEU A 117 2.96 22.10 5.17
CA LEU A 117 1.69 22.73 4.82
C LEU A 117 0.50 22.01 5.47
N ILE A 118 0.47 20.67 5.39
CA ILE A 118 -0.58 19.87 6.05
C ILE A 118 -0.52 20.05 7.57
N PHE A 119 0.66 20.09 8.17
CA PHE A 119 0.81 20.27 9.61
C PHE A 119 0.15 21.57 10.08
N LEU A 120 0.38 22.67 9.34
CA LEU A 120 -0.20 23.97 9.62
C LEU A 120 -1.72 24.00 9.38
N PHE A 121 -2.15 23.48 8.22
CA PHE A 121 -3.54 23.57 7.75
C PHE A 121 -4.38 22.32 8.02
N ALA A 122 -3.92 21.37 8.86
CA ALA A 122 -4.61 20.09 9.05
C ALA A 122 -6.08 20.28 9.46
N ASN A 123 -6.36 21.17 10.41
CA ASN A 123 -7.71 21.40 10.90
C ASN A 123 -8.69 21.87 9.77
N PRO A 124 -8.44 23.01 9.08
CA PRO A 124 -9.32 23.42 7.99
C PRO A 124 -9.39 22.42 6.82
N LEU A 125 -8.30 21.69 6.54
CA LEU A 125 -8.33 20.63 5.53
C LEU A 125 -9.27 19.48 5.91
N TYR A 126 -9.31 19.07 7.18
CA TYR A 126 -10.22 18.01 7.60
C TYR A 126 -11.67 18.45 7.68
N HIS A 127 -11.96 19.74 7.93
CA HIS A 127 -13.32 20.27 7.75
C HIS A 127 -13.82 20.14 6.31
N LEU A 128 -12.93 20.27 5.33
CA LEU A 128 -13.28 20.10 3.91
C LEU A 128 -13.47 18.63 3.54
N VAL A 129 -12.54 17.77 3.97
CA VAL A 129 -12.48 16.36 3.53
C VAL A 129 -13.45 15.46 4.32
N ALA A 130 -13.80 15.83 5.55
CA ALA A 130 -14.63 15.03 6.43
C ALA A 130 -15.64 15.89 7.22
N PRO A 131 -16.55 16.60 6.51
CA PRO A 131 -17.42 17.62 7.12
C PRO A 131 -18.44 17.07 8.13
N GLY A 132 -18.71 15.77 8.14
CA GLY A 132 -19.68 15.18 9.07
C GLY A 132 -19.13 14.88 10.47
N PHE A 133 -17.85 15.15 10.74
CA PHE A 133 -17.30 15.11 12.10
C PHE A 133 -17.53 16.43 12.84
N SER A 134 -17.73 16.38 14.15
CA SER A 134 -17.82 17.60 14.97
C SER A 134 -16.47 18.33 15.03
N ASP A 135 -16.48 19.63 15.37
CA ASP A 135 -15.25 20.44 15.49
C ASP A 135 -14.20 19.80 16.42
N GLN A 136 -14.66 19.22 17.54
CA GLN A 136 -13.78 18.52 18.48
C GLN A 136 -13.16 17.27 17.85
N GLN A 137 -13.95 16.49 17.10
CA GLN A 137 -13.46 15.31 16.39
C GLN A 137 -12.50 15.70 15.29
N THR A 138 -12.83 16.73 14.50
CA THR A 138 -11.98 17.26 13.42
C THR A 138 -10.64 17.76 13.96
N LEU A 139 -10.64 18.47 15.10
CA LEU A 139 -9.41 18.86 15.78
C LEU A 139 -8.59 17.64 16.25
N GLN A 140 -9.25 16.60 16.77
CA GLN A 140 -8.59 15.36 17.16
C GLN A 140 -7.97 14.64 15.95
N ILE A 141 -8.71 14.54 14.84
CA ILE A 141 -8.23 13.99 13.56
C ILE A 141 -6.99 14.76 13.11
N ALA A 142 -7.03 16.09 13.11
CA ALA A 142 -5.92 16.95 12.73
C ALA A 142 -4.68 16.73 13.62
N ASN A 143 -4.86 16.60 14.94
CA ASN A 143 -3.76 16.37 15.87
C ASN A 143 -3.11 14.99 15.70
N LEU A 144 -3.91 13.94 15.48
CA LEU A 144 -3.39 12.60 15.18
C LEU A 144 -2.66 12.62 13.82
N SER A 145 -3.24 13.28 12.82
CA SER A 145 -2.66 13.43 11.47
C SER A 145 -1.28 14.09 11.50
N ARG A 146 -1.10 15.14 12.32
CA ARG A 146 0.20 15.79 12.53
C ARG A 146 1.29 14.83 12.99
N VAL A 147 0.97 13.90 13.89
CA VAL A 147 1.91 12.86 14.32
C VAL A 147 2.15 11.84 13.21
N LEU A 148 1.12 11.48 12.46
CA LEU A 148 1.22 10.52 11.36
C LEU A 148 2.08 11.01 10.20
N LEU A 149 2.24 12.33 10.00
CA LEU A 149 3.22 12.87 9.04
C LEU A 149 4.64 12.34 9.31
N LEU A 150 5.02 12.09 10.57
CA LEU A 150 6.30 11.49 10.91
C LEU A 150 6.40 10.03 10.42
N ALA A 151 5.33 9.25 10.55
CA ALA A 151 5.28 7.89 10.01
C ALA A 151 5.42 7.92 8.48
N GLN A 152 4.75 8.84 7.80
CA GLN A 152 4.86 9.02 6.35
C GLN A 152 6.27 9.44 5.91
N ALA A 153 6.98 10.25 6.71
CA ALA A 153 8.37 10.60 6.43
C ALA A 153 9.28 9.35 6.42
N PHE A 154 9.12 8.47 7.41
CA PHE A 154 9.82 7.18 7.42
C PHE A 154 9.42 6.31 6.24
N PHE A 155 8.16 6.32 5.81
CA PHE A 155 7.75 5.57 4.64
C PHE A 155 8.35 6.11 3.33
N VAL A 156 8.49 7.42 3.14
CA VAL A 156 9.18 7.97 1.96
C VAL A 156 10.60 7.41 1.88
N LEU A 157 11.34 7.46 2.97
CA LEU A 157 12.69 6.90 3.05
C LEU A 157 12.67 5.38 2.82
N SER A 158 11.74 4.68 3.46
CA SER A 158 11.67 3.23 3.40
C SER A 158 11.30 2.69 2.04
N TYR A 159 10.30 3.25 1.37
CA TYR A 159 9.88 2.78 0.05
C TYR A 159 10.88 3.17 -1.04
N PHE A 160 11.65 4.25 -0.84
CA PHE A 160 12.82 4.48 -1.65
C PHE A 160 13.83 3.32 -1.52
N LEU A 161 14.14 2.89 -0.29
CA LEU A 161 14.99 1.71 -0.08
C LEU A 161 14.39 0.45 -0.67
N THR A 162 13.07 0.25 -0.57
CA THR A 162 12.37 -0.83 -1.27
C THR A 162 12.69 -0.80 -2.76
N SER A 163 12.54 0.35 -3.42
CA SER A 163 12.82 0.47 -4.87
C SER A 163 14.31 0.26 -5.21
N VAL A 164 15.25 0.71 -4.37
CA VAL A 164 16.68 0.39 -4.52
C VAL A 164 16.91 -1.11 -4.44
N LEU A 165 16.38 -1.78 -3.41
CA LEU A 165 16.57 -3.22 -3.20
C LEU A 165 15.92 -4.04 -4.31
N GLU A 166 14.71 -3.70 -4.72
CA GLU A 166 14.01 -4.37 -5.82
C GLU A 166 14.72 -4.20 -7.17
N SER A 167 15.27 -3.01 -7.45
CA SER A 167 16.10 -2.79 -8.64
C SER A 167 17.36 -3.67 -8.67
N LEU A 168 17.88 -4.05 -7.49
CA LEU A 168 19.00 -4.98 -7.30
C LEU A 168 18.54 -6.44 -7.11
N GLN A 169 17.26 -6.72 -7.36
CA GLN A 169 16.64 -8.03 -7.25
C GLN A 169 16.77 -8.64 -5.83
N ARG A 170 16.51 -7.81 -4.81
CA ARG A 170 16.38 -8.19 -3.40
C ARG A 170 14.94 -7.95 -2.97
N PHE A 171 14.15 -9.01 -2.86
CA PHE A 171 12.70 -8.90 -2.64
C PHE A 171 12.25 -9.30 -1.23
N LEU A 172 12.99 -10.19 -0.56
CA LEU A 172 12.58 -10.71 0.75
C LEU A 172 12.52 -9.61 1.82
N VAL A 173 13.58 -8.82 1.97
CA VAL A 173 13.67 -7.76 3.00
C VAL A 173 12.58 -6.69 2.78
N PRO A 174 12.38 -6.14 1.57
CA PRO A 174 11.24 -5.25 1.32
C PRO A 174 9.87 -5.88 1.60
N ALA A 175 9.69 -7.17 1.26
CA ALA A 175 8.41 -7.85 1.49
C ALA A 175 8.09 -8.03 2.99
N LEU A 176 9.10 -8.14 3.85
CA LEU A 176 8.93 -8.27 5.30
C LEU A 176 8.61 -6.94 6.00
N ALA A 177 9.00 -5.80 5.41
CA ALA A 177 8.84 -4.49 6.06
C ALA A 177 7.38 -4.16 6.44
N PRO A 178 6.35 -4.42 5.61
CA PRO A 178 4.94 -4.23 5.99
C PRO A 178 4.47 -5.01 7.21
N ILE A 179 5.11 -6.14 7.53
CA ILE A 179 4.80 -6.94 8.72
C ILE A 179 5.17 -6.13 9.97
N LEU A 180 6.35 -5.51 9.99
CA LEU A 180 6.81 -4.68 11.12
C LEU A 180 5.91 -3.47 11.35
N TYR A 181 5.37 -2.88 10.28
CA TYR A 181 4.40 -1.80 10.42
C TYR A 181 3.12 -2.24 11.13
N ASN A 182 2.53 -3.37 10.70
CA ASN A 182 1.34 -3.90 11.37
C ASN A 182 1.62 -4.30 12.83
N LEU A 183 2.78 -4.91 13.11
CA LEU A 183 3.21 -5.22 14.47
C LEU A 183 3.34 -3.95 15.32
N GLY A 184 3.92 -2.88 14.78
CA GLY A 184 4.02 -1.59 15.48
C GLY A 184 2.64 -1.08 15.94
N ILE A 185 1.63 -1.11 15.06
CA ILE A 185 0.26 -0.69 15.41
C ILE A 185 -0.35 -1.65 16.44
N ILE A 186 -0.20 -2.97 16.28
CA ILE A 186 -0.74 -3.96 17.23
C ILE A 186 -0.14 -3.74 18.63
N LEU A 187 1.18 -3.68 18.73
CA LEU A 187 1.89 -3.51 20.00
C LEU A 187 1.60 -2.12 20.60
N GLY A 188 1.58 -1.06 19.79
CA GLY A 188 1.17 0.27 20.24
C GLY A 188 -0.27 0.30 20.76
N THR A 189 -1.18 -0.44 20.12
CA THR A 189 -2.56 -0.56 20.60
C THR A 189 -2.59 -1.26 21.96
N ILE A 190 -1.90 -2.38 22.11
CA ILE A 190 -1.94 -3.18 23.34
C ILE A 190 -1.27 -2.45 24.52
N PHE A 191 -0.10 -1.86 24.30
CA PHE A 191 0.72 -1.34 25.41
C PHE A 191 0.54 0.15 25.68
N LEU A 192 0.12 0.95 24.70
CA LEU A 192 0.08 2.42 24.84
C LEU A 192 -1.35 2.97 24.93
N SER A 193 -2.38 2.24 24.48
CA SER A 193 -3.76 2.77 24.45
C SER A 193 -4.33 3.07 25.83
N ALA A 194 -3.95 2.30 26.85
CA ALA A 194 -4.44 2.52 28.22
C ALA A 194 -4.06 3.91 28.76
N ARG A 195 -2.89 4.42 28.37
CA ARG A 195 -2.37 5.74 28.82
C ARG A 195 -2.64 6.86 27.83
N PHE A 196 -2.58 6.56 26.53
CA PHE A 196 -2.56 7.57 25.47
C PHE A 196 -3.81 7.55 24.56
N GLY A 197 -4.77 6.65 24.81
CA GLY A 197 -5.96 6.51 23.96
C GLY A 197 -5.58 6.26 22.49
N LEU A 198 -6.20 6.98 21.56
CA LEU A 198 -5.92 6.87 20.12
C LEU A 198 -4.48 7.21 19.72
N TYR A 199 -3.72 7.94 20.56
CA TYR A 199 -2.31 8.14 20.29
C TYR A 199 -1.49 6.85 20.45
N GLY A 200 -1.99 5.85 21.18
CA GLY A 200 -1.32 4.55 21.33
C GLY A 200 -1.05 3.85 19.99
N PRO A 201 -2.09 3.53 19.19
CA PRO A 201 -1.89 2.98 17.85
C PRO A 201 -1.19 3.95 16.88
N VAL A 202 -1.36 5.27 17.01
CA VAL A 202 -0.67 6.26 16.17
C VAL A 202 0.85 6.26 16.42
N LEU A 203 1.28 6.23 17.67
CA LEU A 203 2.69 6.06 18.03
C LEU A 203 3.20 4.68 17.59
N GLY A 204 2.36 3.66 17.71
CA GLY A 204 2.62 2.33 17.15
C GLY A 204 2.87 2.36 15.63
N ALA A 205 2.10 3.16 14.88
CA ALA A 205 2.29 3.36 13.46
C ALA A 205 3.63 4.06 13.15
N VAL A 206 4.01 5.08 13.91
CA VAL A 206 5.31 5.77 13.77
C VAL A 206 6.47 4.81 14.04
N ILE A 207 6.42 4.05 15.14
CA ILE A 207 7.44 3.04 15.49
C ILE A 207 7.49 1.94 14.42
N GLY A 208 6.32 1.48 13.97
CA GLY A 208 6.21 0.50 12.90
C GLY A 208 6.83 0.99 11.58
N ALA A 209 6.57 2.24 11.20
CA ALA A 209 7.15 2.85 10.00
C ALA A 209 8.68 3.05 10.13
N PHE A 210 9.16 3.40 11.33
CA PHE A 210 10.59 3.44 11.62
C PHE A 210 11.25 2.06 11.43
N PHE A 211 10.65 0.99 11.97
CA PHE A 211 11.18 -0.36 11.78
C PHE A 211 11.01 -0.89 10.35
N HIS A 212 9.96 -0.46 9.65
CA HIS A 212 9.76 -0.70 8.22
C HIS A 212 10.94 -0.12 7.39
N PHE A 213 11.44 1.07 7.76
CA PHE A 213 12.66 1.65 7.20
C PHE A 213 13.93 0.90 7.65
N LEU A 214 14.05 0.67 8.96
CA LEU A 214 15.27 0.18 9.59
C LEU A 214 15.66 -1.22 9.13
N ILE A 215 14.70 -2.13 8.87
CA ILE A 215 15.00 -3.49 8.40
C ILE A 215 15.71 -3.47 7.02
N GLN A 216 15.45 -2.45 6.20
CA GLN A 216 15.97 -2.35 4.83
C GLN A 216 17.31 -1.61 4.76
N LEU A 217 17.55 -0.69 5.69
CA LEU A 217 18.71 0.19 5.70
C LEU A 217 20.05 -0.58 5.71
N PRO A 218 20.30 -1.57 6.59
CA PRO A 218 21.57 -2.30 6.61
C PRO A 218 21.90 -2.99 5.30
N LEU A 219 20.90 -3.61 4.66
CA LEU A 219 21.09 -4.30 3.39
C LEU A 219 21.38 -3.30 2.26
N SER A 220 20.67 -2.18 2.22
CA SER A 220 20.91 -1.13 1.22
C SER A 220 22.33 -0.55 1.33
N LEU A 221 22.80 -0.29 2.56
CA LEU A 221 24.17 0.12 2.83
C LEU A 221 25.18 -0.96 2.44
N PHE A 222 24.94 -2.22 2.78
CA PHE A 222 25.83 -3.33 2.40
C PHE A 222 26.00 -3.45 0.87
N LEU A 223 24.92 -3.19 0.11
CA LEU A 223 24.94 -3.26 -1.36
C LEU A 223 25.55 -2.03 -2.05
N GLY A 224 25.98 -1.03 -1.28
CA GLY A 224 26.72 0.13 -1.78
C GLY A 224 25.93 1.44 -1.80
N PHE A 225 24.66 1.45 -1.38
CA PHE A 225 23.95 2.72 -1.24
C PHE A 225 24.60 3.54 -0.13
N ARG A 226 25.01 4.77 -0.45
CA ARG A 226 25.56 5.74 0.49
C ARG A 226 24.85 7.07 0.22
N PRO A 227 23.79 7.42 0.97
CA PRO A 227 23.04 8.63 0.71
C PRO A 227 23.95 9.84 0.81
N LYS A 228 24.01 10.64 -0.25
CA LYS A 228 24.70 11.93 -0.29
C LYS A 228 23.67 13.06 -0.24
N LEU A 229 23.90 14.07 0.60
CA LEU A 229 23.05 15.25 0.67
C LEU A 229 23.39 16.23 -0.47
N VAL A 230 22.88 15.94 -1.66
CA VAL A 230 23.10 16.70 -2.89
C VAL A 230 21.78 16.93 -3.62
N LEU A 231 21.61 18.14 -4.17
CA LEU A 231 20.48 18.51 -5.00
C LEU A 231 21.00 18.93 -6.38
N ASN A 232 20.61 18.21 -7.42
CA ASN A 232 21.01 18.51 -8.80
C ASN A 232 19.89 18.19 -9.79
N PHE A 233 18.94 19.12 -9.94
CA PHE A 233 17.82 19.00 -10.87
C PHE A 233 18.24 18.94 -12.35
N ARG A 234 19.46 19.39 -12.67
CA ARG A 234 19.96 19.43 -14.05
C ARG A 234 20.48 18.07 -14.51
N HIS A 235 20.77 17.16 -13.59
CA HIS A 235 21.30 15.84 -13.91
C HIS A 235 20.32 15.07 -14.83
N PRO A 236 20.78 14.54 -15.98
CA PRO A 236 19.92 13.85 -16.95
C PRO A 236 19.10 12.71 -16.33
N GLY A 237 19.71 11.89 -15.49
CA GLY A 237 19.01 10.81 -14.79
C GLY A 237 17.90 11.29 -13.85
N VAL A 238 18.03 12.47 -13.24
CA VAL A 238 17.01 13.03 -12.33
C VAL A 238 15.85 13.60 -13.13
N LYS A 239 16.15 14.29 -14.25
CA LYS A 239 15.12 14.75 -15.20
C LYS A 239 14.32 13.57 -15.75
N GLU A 240 14.98 12.46 -16.05
CA GLU A 240 14.33 11.27 -16.55
C GLU A 240 13.38 10.65 -15.51
N VAL A 241 13.81 10.56 -14.24
CA VAL A 241 12.91 10.15 -13.15
C VAL A 241 11.70 11.07 -13.05
N GLY A 242 11.90 12.40 -13.08
CA GLY A 242 10.80 13.35 -13.04
C GLY A 242 9.82 13.24 -14.22
N ARG A 243 10.35 13.07 -15.44
CA ARG A 243 9.58 12.90 -16.68
C ARG A 243 8.69 11.66 -16.63
N LEU A 244 9.23 10.54 -16.14
CA LEU A 244 8.50 9.29 -16.00
C LEU A 244 7.52 9.31 -14.81
N ALA A 245 7.83 10.07 -13.75
CA ALA A 245 6.98 10.15 -12.56
C ALA A 245 5.70 10.97 -12.81
N LEU A 246 5.78 12.05 -13.59
CA LEU A 246 4.69 13.03 -13.73
C LEU A 246 3.35 12.42 -14.20
N PRO A 247 3.28 11.60 -15.28
CA PRO A 247 2.02 10.99 -15.69
C PRO A 247 1.43 10.07 -14.61
N ARG A 248 2.30 9.36 -13.88
CA ARG A 248 1.87 8.45 -12.81
C ARG A 248 1.36 9.20 -11.59
N ILE A 249 1.96 10.34 -11.26
CA ILE A 249 1.49 11.24 -10.20
C ILE A 249 0.06 11.74 -10.52
N VAL A 250 -0.23 12.08 -11.77
CA VAL A 250 -1.58 12.51 -12.20
C VAL A 250 -2.59 11.38 -12.03
N GLU A 251 -2.29 10.19 -12.56
CA GLU A 251 -3.16 9.01 -12.42
C GLU A 251 -3.43 8.67 -10.94
N LEU A 252 -2.38 8.65 -10.11
CA LEU A 252 -2.53 8.36 -8.68
C LEU A 252 -3.34 9.45 -7.97
N SER A 253 -3.18 10.72 -8.36
CA SER A 253 -3.96 11.82 -7.77
C SER A 253 -5.46 11.61 -8.00
N SER A 254 -5.88 11.17 -9.19
CA SER A 254 -7.28 10.82 -9.47
C SER A 254 -7.79 9.70 -8.56
N LEU A 255 -7.00 8.64 -8.33
CA LEU A 255 -7.38 7.56 -7.41
C LEU A 255 -7.53 8.05 -5.97
N GLN A 256 -6.70 9.01 -5.54
CA GLN A 256 -6.78 9.56 -4.19
C GLN A 256 -7.96 10.49 -4.00
N VAL A 257 -8.41 11.18 -5.05
CA VAL A 257 -9.68 11.92 -5.00
C VAL A 257 -10.83 10.97 -4.69
N GLY A 258 -10.86 9.78 -5.30
CA GLY A 258 -11.85 8.73 -4.98
C GLY A 258 -11.82 8.34 -3.51
N LYS A 259 -10.63 8.05 -2.96
CA LYS A 259 -10.45 7.75 -1.53
C LYS A 259 -10.88 8.90 -0.61
N MET A 260 -10.60 10.15 -0.99
CA MET A 260 -11.08 11.31 -0.24
C MET A 260 -12.60 11.41 -0.27
N ALA A 261 -13.23 11.16 -1.43
CA ALA A 261 -14.68 11.12 -1.57
C ALA A 261 -15.33 10.04 -0.70
N GLU A 262 -14.70 8.87 -0.56
CA GLU A 262 -15.16 7.81 0.36
C GLU A 262 -15.24 8.32 1.81
N LEU A 263 -14.21 9.02 2.29
CA LEU A 263 -14.18 9.59 3.65
C LEU A 263 -15.21 10.71 3.77
N PHE A 264 -15.31 11.59 2.78
CA PHE A 264 -16.27 12.67 2.74
C PHE A 264 -17.70 12.13 2.88
N LEU A 265 -18.09 11.21 2.01
CA LEU A 265 -19.43 10.61 2.01
C LEU A 265 -19.68 9.80 3.29
N ALA A 266 -18.71 9.01 3.75
CA ALA A 266 -18.86 8.26 5.00
C ALA A 266 -19.07 9.19 6.20
N SER A 267 -18.34 10.32 6.27
CA SER A 267 -18.48 11.27 7.36
C SER A 267 -19.90 11.85 7.44
N LEU A 268 -20.54 12.11 6.29
CA LEU A 268 -21.91 12.64 6.21
C LEU A 268 -22.98 11.64 6.66
N VAL A 269 -22.72 10.33 6.57
CA VAL A 269 -23.68 9.30 6.97
C VAL A 269 -23.75 9.18 8.49
N SER A 270 -22.59 9.01 9.14
CA SER A 270 -22.45 9.00 10.60
C SER A 270 -20.98 8.95 11.00
N VAL A 271 -20.68 9.35 12.24
CA VAL A 271 -19.31 9.26 12.79
C VAL A 271 -18.74 7.84 12.67
N ALA A 272 -19.54 6.78 12.89
CA ALA A 272 -19.07 5.39 12.84
C ALA A 272 -18.91 4.83 11.41
N ALA A 273 -19.50 5.46 10.39
CA ALA A 273 -19.61 4.88 9.05
C ALA A 273 -18.25 4.61 8.39
N TYR A 274 -17.26 5.46 8.63
CA TYR A 274 -15.94 5.26 8.03
C TYR A 274 -15.21 4.02 8.57
N THR A 275 -15.45 3.63 9.84
CA THR A 275 -14.98 2.34 10.37
C THR A 275 -15.69 1.16 9.70
N TYR A 276 -17.02 1.22 9.54
CA TYR A 276 -17.78 0.16 8.85
C TYR A 276 -17.28 -0.02 7.41
N TYR A 277 -17.09 1.09 6.69
CA TYR A 277 -16.49 1.11 5.36
C TYR A 277 -15.10 0.45 5.36
N THR A 278 -14.22 0.88 6.25
CA THR A 278 -12.83 0.38 6.31
C THR A 278 -12.77 -1.12 6.60
N PHE A 279 -13.59 -1.62 7.52
CA PHE A 279 -13.63 -3.03 7.89
C PHE A 279 -14.27 -3.89 6.80
N ALA A 280 -15.39 -3.47 6.22
CA ALA A 280 -16.02 -4.16 5.11
C ALA A 280 -15.10 -4.22 3.88
N ASN A 281 -14.40 -3.13 3.56
CA ASN A 281 -13.50 -3.06 2.41
C ASN A 281 -12.30 -4.01 2.61
N SER A 282 -11.79 -4.10 3.85
CA SER A 282 -10.72 -5.04 4.19
C SER A 282 -11.11 -6.50 3.91
N LEU A 283 -12.36 -6.88 4.16
CA LEU A 283 -12.88 -8.21 3.84
C LEU A 283 -13.12 -8.40 2.33
N ALA A 284 -13.69 -7.40 1.65
CA ALA A 284 -13.95 -7.44 0.21
C ALA A 284 -12.66 -7.59 -0.61
N LEU A 285 -11.56 -6.98 -0.15
CA LEU A 285 -10.25 -7.07 -0.81
C LEU A 285 -9.59 -8.46 -0.72
N LEU A 286 -10.03 -9.35 0.18
CA LEU A 286 -9.44 -10.68 0.32
C LEU A 286 -9.62 -11.55 -0.94
N PRO A 287 -10.84 -11.82 -1.44
CA PRO A 287 -11.02 -12.59 -2.68
C PRO A 287 -10.44 -11.87 -3.90
N ILE A 288 -10.51 -10.54 -3.94
CA ILE A 288 -9.92 -9.72 -5.02
C ILE A 288 -8.41 -9.92 -5.07
N GLY A 289 -7.76 -9.83 -3.92
CA GLY A 289 -6.33 -10.06 -3.76
C GLY A 289 -5.95 -11.50 -4.14
N LEU A 290 -6.66 -12.48 -3.59
CA LEU A 290 -6.34 -13.89 -3.74
C LEU A 290 -6.49 -14.38 -5.19
N PHE A 291 -7.61 -14.06 -5.84
CA PHE A 291 -7.92 -14.59 -7.17
C PHE A 291 -7.57 -13.58 -8.27
N GLY A 292 -8.07 -12.35 -8.17
CA GLY A 292 -7.86 -11.33 -9.21
C GLY A 292 -6.37 -11.02 -9.42
N THR A 293 -5.67 -10.64 -8.34
CA THR A 293 -4.26 -10.23 -8.48
C THR A 293 -3.32 -11.39 -8.78
N SER A 294 -3.54 -12.56 -8.19
CA SER A 294 -2.66 -13.72 -8.36
C SER A 294 -2.75 -14.31 -9.76
N ILE A 295 -3.96 -14.50 -10.29
CA ILE A 295 -4.18 -15.02 -11.65
C ILE A 295 -3.59 -14.04 -12.68
N ALA A 296 -3.86 -12.74 -12.52
CA ALA A 296 -3.33 -11.72 -13.42
C ALA A 296 -1.79 -11.61 -13.40
N LYS A 297 -1.16 -11.85 -12.24
CA LYS A 297 0.31 -11.89 -12.14
C LYS A 297 0.89 -13.12 -12.82
N ALA A 298 0.28 -14.29 -12.62
CA ALA A 298 0.75 -15.55 -13.19
C ALA A 298 0.62 -15.57 -14.73
N SER A 299 -0.36 -14.85 -15.28
CA SER A 299 -0.65 -14.85 -16.71
C SER A 299 0.18 -13.86 -17.54
N LEU A 300 0.81 -12.87 -16.90
CA LEU A 300 1.52 -11.80 -17.60
C LEU A 300 2.61 -12.33 -18.57
N PRO A 301 3.50 -13.27 -18.19
CA PRO A 301 4.52 -13.77 -19.10
C PRO A 301 3.93 -14.41 -20.36
N THR A 302 2.84 -15.17 -20.22
CA THR A 302 2.14 -15.82 -21.33
C THR A 302 1.52 -14.80 -22.27
N LEU A 303 0.80 -13.80 -21.72
CA LEU A 303 0.20 -12.73 -22.51
C LEU A 303 1.26 -11.92 -23.27
N SER A 304 2.36 -11.55 -22.60
CA SER A 304 3.47 -10.83 -23.23
C SER A 304 4.12 -11.64 -24.35
N TYR A 305 4.33 -12.94 -24.15
CA TYR A 305 4.89 -13.82 -25.19
C TYR A 305 3.98 -13.93 -26.42
N GLN A 306 2.67 -14.06 -26.22
CA GLN A 306 1.70 -14.16 -27.31
C GLN A 306 1.64 -12.86 -28.13
N VAL A 307 1.66 -11.69 -27.47
CA VAL A 307 1.75 -10.40 -28.15
C VAL A 307 3.07 -10.28 -28.93
N ALA A 308 4.21 -10.57 -28.29
CA ALA A 308 5.52 -10.49 -28.93
C ALA A 308 5.66 -11.44 -30.13
N SER A 309 4.98 -12.59 -30.08
CA SER A 309 4.93 -13.58 -31.16
C SER A 309 3.84 -13.30 -32.20
N GLN A 310 3.15 -12.15 -32.13
CA GLN A 310 2.02 -11.77 -33.00
C GLN A 310 0.85 -12.77 -33.00
N LYS A 311 0.70 -13.58 -31.96
CA LYS A 311 -0.38 -14.58 -31.81
C LYS A 311 -1.61 -13.99 -31.15
N MET A 312 -2.24 -13.01 -31.79
CA MET A 312 -3.38 -12.27 -31.21
C MET A 312 -4.62 -13.13 -30.95
N LYS A 313 -4.82 -14.22 -31.70
CA LYS A 313 -5.91 -15.18 -31.44
C LYS A 313 -5.68 -15.92 -30.13
N ASP A 314 -4.47 -16.42 -29.90
CA ASP A 314 -4.09 -17.11 -28.66
C ASP A 314 -4.15 -16.14 -27.47
N PHE A 315 -3.73 -14.88 -27.67
CA PHE A 315 -3.85 -13.82 -26.68
C PHE A 315 -5.31 -13.61 -26.26
N SER A 316 -6.22 -13.44 -27.22
CA SER A 316 -7.65 -13.26 -26.95
C SER A 316 -8.24 -14.45 -26.20
N GLN A 317 -7.97 -15.68 -26.66
CA GLN A 317 -8.42 -16.90 -25.99
C GLN A 317 -7.87 -17.03 -24.57
N THR A 318 -6.60 -16.69 -24.38
CA THR A 318 -5.96 -16.70 -23.06
C THR A 318 -6.63 -15.66 -22.16
N LEU A 319 -6.85 -14.44 -22.65
CA LEU A 319 -7.52 -13.39 -21.89
C LEU A 319 -8.95 -13.77 -21.49
N THR A 320 -9.74 -14.33 -22.42
CA THR A 320 -11.08 -14.84 -22.12
C THR A 320 -11.04 -15.97 -21.08
N SER A 321 -10.07 -16.88 -21.18
CA SER A 321 -9.89 -17.94 -20.19
C SER A 321 -9.56 -17.38 -18.80
N LEU A 322 -8.68 -16.37 -18.72
CA LEU A 322 -8.36 -15.69 -17.46
C LEU A 322 -9.58 -15.01 -16.84
N PHE A 323 -10.38 -14.32 -17.66
CA PHE A 323 -11.63 -13.71 -17.22
C PHE A 323 -12.57 -14.76 -16.64
N ASN A 324 -12.79 -15.86 -17.37
CA ASN A 324 -13.68 -16.93 -16.92
C ASN A 324 -13.18 -17.55 -15.62
N GLN A 325 -11.87 -17.79 -15.46
CA GLN A 325 -11.28 -18.31 -14.22
C GLN A 325 -11.45 -17.34 -13.05
N VAL A 326 -11.19 -16.05 -13.25
CA VAL A 326 -11.37 -15.02 -12.23
C VAL A 326 -12.84 -14.96 -11.80
N VAL A 327 -13.77 -14.89 -12.75
CA VAL A 327 -15.21 -14.85 -12.47
C VAL A 327 -15.68 -16.13 -11.76
N PHE A 328 -15.24 -17.30 -12.23
CA PHE A 328 -15.60 -18.60 -11.66
C PHE A 328 -15.21 -18.72 -10.17
N LEU A 329 -14.08 -18.15 -9.76
CA LEU A 329 -13.63 -18.20 -8.35
C LEU A 329 -14.22 -17.06 -7.51
N ILE A 330 -14.41 -15.89 -8.12
CA ILE A 330 -14.79 -14.68 -7.39
C ILE A 330 -16.28 -14.58 -7.17
N LEU A 331 -17.13 -14.99 -8.12
CA LEU A 331 -18.57 -14.97 -7.91
C LEU A 331 -18.99 -15.82 -6.70
N PRO A 332 -18.57 -17.09 -6.55
CA PRO A 332 -18.89 -17.88 -5.36
C PRO A 332 -18.35 -17.25 -4.08
N SER A 333 -17.13 -16.69 -4.12
CA SER A 333 -16.53 -16.02 -2.95
C SER A 333 -17.31 -14.77 -2.54
N SER A 334 -17.77 -13.99 -3.52
CA SER A 334 -18.59 -12.80 -3.29
C SER A 334 -19.96 -13.17 -2.72
N VAL A 335 -20.61 -14.21 -3.27
CA VAL A 335 -21.88 -14.74 -2.76
C VAL A 335 -21.71 -15.26 -1.33
N PHE A 336 -20.64 -16.02 -1.05
CA PHE A 336 -20.32 -16.50 0.29
C PHE A 336 -20.17 -15.35 1.28
N LEU A 337 -19.42 -14.30 0.94
CA LEU A 337 -19.27 -13.11 1.77
C LEU A 337 -20.60 -12.35 1.94
N ALA A 338 -21.43 -12.26 0.91
CA ALA A 338 -22.72 -11.59 0.98
C ALA A 338 -23.71 -12.35 1.89
N VAL A 339 -23.77 -13.67 1.78
CA VAL A 339 -24.66 -14.52 2.59
C VAL A 339 -24.16 -14.60 4.04
N LEU A 340 -22.87 -14.85 4.24
CA LEU A 340 -22.26 -15.01 5.56
C LEU A 340 -21.65 -13.71 6.10
N ARG A 341 -22.08 -12.56 5.60
CA ARG A 341 -21.57 -11.23 5.99
C ARG A 341 -21.51 -11.03 7.50
N ILE A 342 -22.56 -11.39 8.21
CA ILE A 342 -22.67 -11.21 9.66
C ILE A 342 -21.70 -12.13 10.42
N PRO A 343 -21.73 -13.46 10.24
CA PRO A 343 -20.80 -14.34 10.94
C PRO A 343 -19.34 -14.08 10.55
N VAL A 344 -19.04 -13.74 9.29
CA VAL A 344 -17.67 -13.40 8.87
C VAL A 344 -17.18 -12.13 9.57
N VAL A 345 -17.97 -11.04 9.55
CA VAL A 345 -17.61 -9.80 10.26
C VAL A 345 -17.43 -10.05 11.75
N ARG A 346 -18.34 -10.81 12.38
CA ARG A 346 -18.25 -11.12 13.82
C ARG A 346 -17.04 -11.99 14.13
N LEU A 347 -16.74 -12.98 13.29
CA LEU A 347 -15.60 -13.87 13.47
C LEU A 347 -14.29 -13.09 13.39
N VAL A 348 -14.16 -12.17 12.43
CA VAL A 348 -12.91 -11.44 12.19
C VAL A 348 -12.75 -10.26 13.16
N PHE A 349 -13.76 -9.41 13.30
CA PHE A 349 -13.67 -8.14 14.05
C PHE A 349 -14.46 -8.12 15.37
N GLY A 350 -15.22 -9.17 15.67
CA GLY A 350 -16.01 -9.24 16.91
C GLY A 350 -15.12 -9.11 18.14
N ALA A 351 -15.41 -8.09 18.94
CA ALA A 351 -14.75 -7.78 20.19
C ALA A 351 -15.74 -7.08 21.13
N GLU A 352 -15.32 -6.80 22.38
CA GLU A 352 -16.17 -6.18 23.39
C GLU A 352 -16.70 -4.80 22.96
N ARG A 353 -15.82 -3.94 22.43
CA ARG A 353 -16.18 -2.59 21.96
C ARG A 353 -16.74 -2.54 20.55
N PHE A 354 -16.71 -3.66 19.83
CA PHE A 354 -17.33 -3.83 18.52
C PHE A 354 -18.67 -4.54 18.70
N THR A 355 -19.73 -3.75 18.87
CA THR A 355 -21.05 -4.26 19.28
C THR A 355 -21.72 -5.11 18.20
N TRP A 356 -22.85 -5.74 18.56
CA TRP A 356 -23.69 -6.43 17.58
C TRP A 356 -24.20 -5.49 16.48
N GLN A 357 -24.60 -4.26 16.84
CA GLN A 357 -25.02 -3.26 15.87
C GLN A 357 -23.88 -2.91 14.89
N SER A 358 -22.66 -2.72 15.38
CA SER A 358 -21.48 -2.48 14.53
C SER A 358 -21.20 -3.65 13.58
N THR A 359 -21.40 -4.88 14.05
CA THR A 359 -21.30 -6.10 13.24
C THR A 359 -22.33 -6.09 12.11
N VAL A 360 -23.58 -5.78 12.43
CA VAL A 360 -24.68 -5.72 11.45
C VAL A 360 -24.44 -4.63 10.42
N GLN A 361 -24.09 -3.41 10.84
CA GLN A 361 -23.82 -2.29 9.93
C GLN A 361 -22.66 -2.58 8.99
N THR A 362 -21.55 -3.10 9.51
CA THR A 362 -20.41 -3.52 8.68
C THR A 362 -20.79 -4.64 7.71
N GLY A 363 -21.66 -5.57 8.13
CA GLY A 363 -22.20 -6.60 7.24
C GLY A 363 -23.01 -6.04 6.08
N TRP A 364 -23.89 -5.07 6.34
CA TRP A 364 -24.64 -4.38 5.26
C TRP A 364 -23.71 -3.67 4.29
N THR A 365 -22.69 -2.96 4.79
CA THR A 365 -21.66 -2.36 3.95
C THR A 365 -20.90 -3.41 3.12
N LEU A 366 -20.55 -4.56 3.71
CA LEU A 366 -19.91 -5.65 2.98
C LEU A 366 -20.81 -6.21 1.86
N SER A 367 -22.12 -6.28 2.08
CA SER A 367 -23.09 -6.72 1.05
C SER A 367 -23.04 -5.81 -0.17
N ALA A 368 -22.98 -4.50 0.05
CA ALA A 368 -22.87 -3.52 -1.03
C ALA A 368 -21.57 -3.71 -1.81
N PHE A 369 -20.44 -3.96 -1.13
CA PHE A 369 -19.18 -4.27 -1.82
C PHE A 369 -19.22 -5.57 -2.60
N CYS A 370 -19.93 -6.61 -2.13
CA CYS A 370 -20.03 -7.88 -2.84
C CYS A 370 -20.60 -7.73 -4.26
N LEU A 371 -21.44 -6.73 -4.51
CA LEU A 371 -21.92 -6.39 -5.86
C LEU A 371 -20.78 -5.96 -6.80
N GLY A 372 -19.73 -5.32 -6.27
CA GLY A 372 -18.58 -4.80 -7.02
C GLY A 372 -17.31 -5.65 -6.95
N ILE A 373 -17.26 -6.69 -6.10
CA ILE A 373 -16.04 -7.53 -5.94
C ILE A 373 -15.60 -8.12 -7.30
N PHE A 374 -16.54 -8.63 -8.10
CA PHE A 374 -16.21 -9.27 -9.37
C PHE A 374 -15.68 -8.27 -10.41
N THR A 375 -16.29 -7.09 -10.52
CA THR A 375 -15.84 -6.05 -11.45
C THR A 375 -14.45 -5.53 -11.04
N GLN A 376 -14.25 -5.28 -9.75
CA GLN A 376 -12.98 -4.80 -9.23
C GLN A 376 -11.85 -5.81 -9.44
N ALA A 377 -12.13 -7.10 -9.35
CA ALA A 377 -11.14 -8.12 -9.61
C ALA A 377 -10.77 -8.29 -11.09
N LEU A 378 -11.70 -8.02 -12.01
CA LEU A 378 -11.44 -8.06 -13.45
C LEU A 378 -10.58 -6.90 -13.95
N ILE A 379 -10.46 -5.82 -13.18
CA ILE A 379 -9.52 -4.73 -13.48
C ILE A 379 -8.09 -5.28 -13.62
N TYR A 380 -7.67 -6.21 -12.74
CA TYR A 380 -6.29 -6.72 -12.75
C TYR A 380 -5.88 -7.43 -14.05
N PRO A 381 -6.60 -8.46 -14.54
CA PRO A 381 -6.26 -9.08 -15.83
C PRO A 381 -6.37 -8.11 -17.00
N LEU A 382 -7.34 -7.17 -16.98
CA LEU A 382 -7.45 -6.11 -18.01
C LEU A 382 -6.20 -5.24 -18.07
N THR A 383 -5.79 -4.66 -16.94
CA THR A 383 -4.63 -3.78 -16.91
C THR A 383 -3.36 -4.54 -17.33
N ARG A 384 -3.23 -5.83 -16.98
CA ARG A 384 -2.10 -6.68 -17.42
C ARG A 384 -2.11 -6.96 -18.91
N ALA A 385 -3.28 -7.12 -19.52
CA ALA A 385 -3.42 -7.27 -20.97
C ALA A 385 -2.93 -6.01 -21.71
N PHE A 386 -3.35 -4.82 -21.26
CA PHE A 386 -2.87 -3.55 -21.80
C PHE A 386 -1.36 -3.38 -21.63
N TRP A 387 -0.81 -3.75 -20.47
CA TRP A 387 0.64 -3.73 -20.25
C TRP A 387 1.40 -4.70 -21.15
N ALA A 388 0.87 -5.90 -21.39
CA ALA A 388 1.45 -6.85 -22.33
C ALA A 388 1.48 -6.31 -23.77
N MET A 389 0.53 -5.45 -24.13
CA MET A 389 0.47 -4.73 -25.41
C MET A 389 1.31 -3.44 -25.44
N HIS A 390 2.03 -3.12 -24.37
CA HIS A 390 2.75 -1.85 -24.20
C HIS A 390 1.85 -0.59 -24.27
N ASP A 391 0.54 -0.73 -24.10
CA ASP A 391 -0.39 0.38 -24.01
C ASP A 391 -0.65 0.75 -22.54
N THR A 392 0.11 1.71 -22.04
CA THR A 392 -0.06 2.26 -20.69
C THR A 392 -0.97 3.48 -20.67
N LYS A 393 -1.40 4.00 -21.82
CA LYS A 393 -2.18 5.25 -21.91
C LYS A 393 -3.67 4.98 -21.79
N THR A 394 -4.16 3.92 -22.42
CA THR A 394 -5.59 3.60 -22.42
C THR A 394 -6.13 3.34 -21.01
N PRO A 395 -5.47 2.54 -20.15
CA PRO A 395 -5.92 2.37 -18.77
C PRO A 395 -6.02 3.69 -18.00
N VAL A 396 -5.08 4.62 -18.20
CA VAL A 396 -5.07 5.94 -17.54
C VAL A 396 -6.19 6.85 -18.02
N LYS A 397 -6.60 6.77 -19.29
CA LYS A 397 -7.71 7.56 -19.82
C LYS A 397 -9.07 7.09 -19.31
N ILE A 398 -9.19 5.81 -18.98
CA ILE A 398 -10.44 5.18 -18.52
C ILE A 398 -10.57 5.26 -16.99
N SER A 399 -9.44 5.20 -16.27
CA SER A 399 -9.37 5.31 -14.80
C SER A 399 -9.53 6.76 -14.36
#